data_AF-A0A0F8ZK84-F1
#
_entry.id   AF-A0A0F8ZK84-F1
#
_cell.length_a   1.000
_cell.length_b   1.000
_cell.length_c   1.000
_cell.angle_alpha   90.00
_cell.angle_beta   90.00
_cell.angle_gamma   90.00
#
_symmetry.space_group_name_H-M   'P 1'
#
loop_
_entity.id
_entity.type
_entity.pdbx_description
1 polymer ?
#
loop_
_entity_poly.entity_id
_entity_poly.type
_entity_poly.pdbx_seq_one_letter_code
_entity_poly.pdbx_strand_id
1 'polypeptide(L)'
;YQFFLENNEIPMELVVEKNPKPQKPTDFVHFIWMGNPLKEDYKENILSWKRRYPDKEIIIWVDKDALEHEDLIDFAIDNNIKLIDLDEVFTDEYAFDLNELIRLEKNRLPPNWGAASDLYRYLIMYYFGGTYSDTDVDINKKLGDQEIDFDSNFSFNQQENVDFGNDLLVTKNLKEDFWKYVINCIKRKYNNPHLSSGDYVYSEIKHSRLKTTMFRTGPDCLLNCIKAYGLKNDPHVKFINIHQGACDFTWNANLTNEKCKKLAKDVNIVARIIQNVILDLKETDSLDLTKYDKIIEKISSVKRDEIIGKIKVEVKKLDSKDYKIENIFAKNIKEYEEFLRLIPKENQNIKSHARALKYAAYRRNAEMFKYLYEKYPDEIFSNNTLSKKILLAVSKIDPSFVTAIIERARQQNGKIDLEIDAAVLYFQMKPDQLFIQCKS
;
A
#
# COMPACT_ATOMS: atom_id res chain seq x y z
N TYR A 1 15.32 -24.36 8.72
CA TYR A 1 16.33 -25.07 7.94
C TYR A 1 16.46 -26.52 8.42
N GLN A 2 16.84 -26.77 9.67
CA GLN A 2 16.91 -28.13 10.22
C GLN A 2 15.56 -28.88 10.24
N PHE A 3 14.44 -28.19 10.47
CA PHE A 3 13.08 -28.76 10.36
C PHE A 3 12.71 -29.26 8.94
N PHE A 4 13.18 -28.61 7.88
CA PHE A 4 12.94 -29.04 6.49
C PHE A 4 14.00 -30.04 6.00
N LEU A 5 15.22 -29.97 6.56
CA LEU A 5 16.28 -30.96 6.35
C LEU A 5 15.94 -32.31 7.00
N GLU A 6 15.32 -32.31 8.18
CA GLU A 6 14.89 -33.53 8.88
C GLU A 6 13.66 -34.18 8.24
N ASN A 7 12.88 -33.44 7.44
CA ASN A 7 11.68 -33.93 6.72
C ASN A 7 11.91 -34.15 5.21
N ASN A 8 13.13 -33.98 4.67
CA ASN A 8 13.48 -34.16 3.25
C ASN A 8 12.68 -33.28 2.25
N GLU A 9 12.40 -32.03 2.59
CA GLU A 9 11.50 -31.18 1.79
C GLU A 9 12.17 -29.98 1.09
N ILE A 10 13.49 -29.83 1.16
CA ILE A 10 14.23 -28.80 0.40
C ILE A 10 15.44 -29.45 -0.32
N PRO A 11 15.70 -29.14 -1.61
CA PRO A 11 16.82 -29.68 -2.36
C PRO A 11 18.17 -29.39 -1.68
N MET A 12 18.91 -30.47 -1.47
CA MET A 12 20.09 -30.55 -0.61
C MET A 12 21.37 -30.15 -1.35
N GLU A 13 21.43 -28.95 -1.91
CA GLU A 13 22.67 -28.43 -2.52
C GLU A 13 22.98 -27.04 -1.96
N LEU A 14 23.52 -26.98 -0.74
CA LEU A 14 24.54 -26.03 -0.29
C LEU A 14 24.91 -26.31 1.18
N VAL A 15 26.14 -26.81 1.36
CA VAL A 15 26.95 -26.91 2.59
C VAL A 15 26.60 -28.03 3.58
N VAL A 16 27.40 -29.10 3.56
CA VAL A 16 27.46 -30.14 4.60
C VAL A 16 28.60 -29.82 5.58
N GLU A 17 28.27 -29.23 6.72
CA GLU A 17 29.18 -29.21 7.88
C GLU A 17 29.22 -30.61 8.51
N LYS A 18 30.42 -31.12 8.81
CA LYS A 18 30.62 -32.51 9.25
C LYS A 18 30.20 -32.82 10.70
N ASN A 19 29.61 -31.89 11.44
CA ASN A 19 28.97 -32.11 12.75
C ASN A 19 28.23 -30.82 13.17
N PRO A 20 27.01 -30.56 12.64
CA PRO A 20 26.28 -29.36 13.03
C PRO A 20 25.91 -29.45 14.51
N LYS A 21 26.18 -28.38 15.26
CA LYS A 21 25.56 -28.21 16.59
C LYS A 21 24.04 -28.28 16.42
N PRO A 22 23.29 -28.92 17.33
CA PRO A 22 21.83 -28.91 17.25
C PRO A 22 21.34 -27.46 17.30
N GLN A 23 20.77 -26.97 16.19
CA GLN A 23 20.30 -25.60 16.08
C GLN A 23 18.87 -25.51 16.64
N LYS A 24 18.62 -24.51 17.49
CA LYS A 24 17.29 -24.17 17.99
C LYS A 24 16.70 -23.01 17.16
N PRO A 25 15.36 -22.87 17.10
CA PRO A 25 14.72 -21.72 16.48
C PRO A 25 15.32 -20.36 16.90
N THR A 26 15.68 -20.26 18.18
CA THR A 26 16.25 -19.06 18.83
C THR A 26 17.68 -18.72 18.39
N ASP A 27 18.31 -19.54 17.56
CA ASP A 27 19.67 -19.32 17.05
C ASP A 27 19.67 -18.46 15.78
N PHE A 28 18.50 -18.19 15.20
CA PHE A 28 18.38 -17.47 13.92
C PHE A 28 17.86 -16.04 14.08
N VAL A 29 18.45 -15.13 13.31
CA VAL A 29 17.91 -13.80 13.03
C VAL A 29 17.55 -13.71 11.55
N HIS A 30 16.29 -13.40 11.28
CA HIS A 30 15.68 -13.39 9.97
C HIS A 30 15.47 -11.96 9.47
N PHE A 31 15.86 -11.72 8.23
CA PHE A 31 15.57 -10.50 7.45
C PHE A 31 14.86 -10.88 6.16
N ILE A 32 14.05 -9.98 5.60
CA ILE A 32 13.46 -10.17 4.28
C ILE A 32 13.94 -9.05 3.35
N TRP A 33 14.36 -9.41 2.15
CA TRP A 33 14.74 -8.45 1.11
C TRP A 33 14.27 -8.89 -0.27
N MET A 34 13.53 -8.04 -0.98
CA MET A 34 12.90 -8.41 -2.27
C MET A 34 13.05 -7.32 -3.33
N GLY A 35 13.22 -7.77 -4.58
CA GLY A 35 12.99 -7.00 -5.81
C GLY A 35 13.98 -5.88 -6.18
N ASN A 36 14.87 -5.44 -5.29
CA ASN A 36 15.83 -4.36 -5.59
C ASN A 36 17.22 -4.70 -5.04
N PRO A 37 18.29 -4.02 -5.48
CA PRO A 37 19.61 -4.14 -4.85
C PRO A 37 19.54 -3.73 -3.37
N LEU A 38 20.19 -4.49 -2.50
CA LEU A 38 20.25 -4.20 -1.07
C LEU A 38 21.07 -2.92 -0.82
N LYS A 39 20.47 -1.94 -0.15
CA LYS A 39 21.13 -0.65 0.13
C LYS A 39 22.29 -0.81 1.12
N GLU A 40 23.31 0.03 0.99
CA GLU A 40 24.50 -0.02 1.85
C GLU A 40 24.18 0.18 3.34
N ASP A 41 23.35 1.17 3.68
CA ASP A 41 22.92 1.40 5.08
C ASP A 41 22.20 0.17 5.66
N TYR A 42 21.50 -0.61 4.83
CA TYR A 42 20.81 -1.82 5.26
C TYR A 42 21.77 -3.00 5.41
N LYS A 43 22.80 -3.10 4.56
CA LYS A 43 23.91 -4.04 4.75
C LYS A 43 24.56 -3.81 6.12
N GLU A 44 24.83 -2.55 6.46
CA GLU A 44 25.49 -2.24 7.73
C GLU A 44 24.60 -2.46 8.96
N ASN A 45 23.28 -2.23 8.83
CA ASN A 45 22.31 -2.63 9.86
C ASN A 45 22.33 -4.15 10.09
N ILE A 46 22.36 -4.96 9.04
CA ILE A 46 22.44 -6.42 9.15
C ILE A 46 23.76 -6.86 9.81
N LEU A 47 24.88 -6.24 9.44
CA LEU A 47 26.17 -6.52 10.09
C LEU A 47 26.20 -6.08 11.55
N SER A 48 25.45 -5.03 11.91
CA SER A 48 25.33 -4.60 13.31
C SER A 48 24.69 -5.67 14.19
N TRP A 49 23.70 -6.42 13.66
CA TRP A 49 23.13 -7.59 14.32
C TRP A 49 24.17 -8.69 14.53
N LYS A 50 24.94 -9.02 13.48
CA LYS A 50 25.99 -10.04 13.55
C LYS A 50 27.09 -9.66 14.56
N ARG A 51 27.45 -8.38 14.65
CA ARG A 51 28.44 -7.88 15.62
C ARG A 51 27.90 -7.95 17.06
N ARG A 52 26.62 -7.59 17.26
CA ARG A 52 25.99 -7.58 18.59
C ARG A 52 25.73 -9.00 19.10
N TYR A 53 25.31 -9.91 18.23
CA TYR A 53 24.97 -11.29 18.56
C TYR A 53 25.75 -12.28 17.69
N PRO A 54 27.07 -12.44 17.92
CA PRO A 54 27.95 -13.21 17.04
C PRO A 54 27.72 -14.72 17.08
N ASP A 55 26.98 -15.21 18.09
CA ASP A 55 26.54 -16.60 18.21
C ASP A 55 25.29 -16.90 17.38
N LYS A 56 24.59 -15.86 16.89
CA LYS A 56 23.38 -16.01 16.08
C LYS A 56 23.73 -16.15 14.61
N GLU A 57 22.95 -16.99 13.93
CA GLU A 57 23.04 -17.17 12.50
C GLU A 57 22.09 -16.20 11.79
N ILE A 58 22.64 -15.45 10.84
CA ILE A 58 21.88 -14.45 10.08
C ILE A 58 21.36 -15.08 8.79
N ILE A 59 20.06 -14.93 8.56
CA ILE A 59 19.35 -15.40 7.36
C ILE A 59 18.67 -14.22 6.69
N ILE A 60 18.91 -14.02 5.40
CA ILE A 60 18.15 -13.11 4.55
C ILE A 60 17.29 -13.94 3.61
N TRP A 61 15.99 -13.80 3.76
CA TRP A 61 14.99 -14.35 2.88
C TRP A 61 14.83 -13.45 1.67
N VAL A 62 15.04 -13.99 0.47
CA VAL A 62 15.13 -13.25 -0.79
C VAL A 62 14.15 -13.78 -1.81
N ASP A 63 13.76 -12.96 -2.78
CA ASP A 63 13.08 -13.43 -3.98
C ASP A 63 14.06 -13.53 -5.16
N LYS A 64 13.61 -14.16 -6.26
CA LYS A 64 14.43 -14.35 -7.47
C LYS A 64 14.98 -13.04 -8.02
N ASP A 65 14.17 -11.98 -8.01
CA ASP A 65 14.59 -10.65 -8.47
C ASP A 65 15.76 -10.10 -7.62
N ALA A 66 15.75 -10.31 -6.30
CA ALA A 66 16.86 -9.91 -5.44
C ALA A 66 18.14 -10.76 -5.69
N LEU A 67 17.99 -12.02 -6.07
CA LEU A 67 19.11 -12.91 -6.41
C LEU A 67 19.78 -12.58 -7.76
N GLU A 68 19.17 -11.74 -8.61
CA GLU A 68 19.82 -11.22 -9.82
C GLU A 68 20.91 -10.16 -9.52
N HIS A 69 21.08 -9.79 -8.26
CA HIS A 69 22.03 -8.77 -7.82
C HIS A 69 23.27 -9.41 -7.20
N GLU A 70 24.36 -9.48 -7.97
CA GLU A 70 25.67 -10.04 -7.54
C GLU A 70 26.17 -9.38 -6.24
N ASP A 71 25.92 -8.09 -6.03
CA ASP A 71 26.36 -7.36 -4.83
C ASP A 71 25.68 -7.83 -3.54
N LEU A 72 24.49 -8.45 -3.62
CA LEU A 72 23.83 -9.10 -2.50
C LEU A 72 24.43 -10.48 -2.22
N ILE A 73 24.75 -11.23 -3.27
CA ILE A 73 25.37 -12.55 -3.18
C ILE A 73 26.77 -12.44 -2.57
N ASP A 74 27.60 -11.54 -3.12
CA ASP A 74 28.95 -11.27 -2.62
C ASP A 74 28.91 -10.80 -1.16
N PHE A 75 28.01 -9.87 -0.83
CA PHE A 75 27.80 -9.43 0.55
C PHE A 75 27.47 -10.59 1.50
N ALA A 76 26.61 -11.52 1.07
CA ALA A 76 26.22 -12.65 1.89
C ALA A 76 27.38 -13.65 2.08
N ILE A 77 28.13 -13.94 1.02
CA ILE A 77 29.32 -14.81 1.06
C ILE A 77 30.39 -14.22 1.98
N ASP A 78 30.76 -12.96 1.75
CA ASP A 78 31.83 -12.28 2.48
C ASP A 78 31.56 -12.18 3.98
N ASN A 79 30.28 -12.15 4.37
CA ASN A 79 29.86 -12.00 5.75
C ASN A 79 29.26 -13.26 6.36
N ASN A 80 29.36 -14.42 5.70
CA ASN A 80 28.78 -15.69 6.14
C ASN A 80 27.30 -15.52 6.59
N ILE A 81 26.48 -14.98 5.69
CA ILE A 81 25.04 -14.78 5.83
C ILE A 81 24.35 -15.75 4.89
N LYS A 82 23.31 -16.44 5.35
CA LYS A 82 22.55 -17.36 4.51
C LYS A 82 21.51 -16.61 3.69
N LEU A 83 21.46 -16.86 2.39
CA LEU A 83 20.38 -16.44 1.52
C LEU A 83 19.43 -17.62 1.31
N ILE A 84 18.11 -17.38 1.43
CA ILE A 84 17.09 -18.41 1.19
C ILE A 84 16.04 -17.85 0.22
N ASP A 85 15.79 -18.56 -0.88
CA ASP A 85 14.72 -18.19 -1.82
C ASP A 85 13.34 -18.46 -1.19
N LEU A 86 12.58 -17.39 -1.01
CA LEU A 86 11.22 -17.39 -0.50
C LEU A 86 10.28 -18.24 -1.36
N ASP A 87 10.44 -18.19 -2.68
CA ASP A 87 9.55 -18.87 -3.62
C ASP A 87 9.83 -20.39 -3.69
N GLU A 88 11.00 -20.84 -3.24
CA GLU A 88 11.33 -22.27 -3.09
C GLU A 88 10.79 -22.86 -1.78
N VAL A 89 10.78 -22.07 -0.70
CA VAL A 89 10.33 -22.53 0.62
C VAL A 89 8.82 -22.45 0.77
N PHE A 90 8.22 -21.32 0.39
CA PHE A 90 6.78 -21.08 0.61
C PHE A 90 5.97 -21.44 -0.64
N THR A 91 5.93 -22.73 -0.96
CA THR A 91 5.03 -23.29 -1.99
C THR A 91 3.56 -23.24 -1.52
N ASP A 92 2.62 -23.59 -2.40
CA ASP A 92 1.17 -23.51 -2.08
C ASP A 92 0.79 -24.34 -0.84
N GLU A 93 1.53 -25.41 -0.56
CA GLU A 93 1.36 -26.25 0.62
C GLU A 93 1.73 -25.52 1.92
N TYR A 94 2.80 -24.73 1.90
CA TYR A 94 3.35 -24.10 3.10
C TYR A 94 2.83 -22.68 3.34
N ALA A 95 2.25 -22.04 2.33
CA ALA A 95 1.86 -20.64 2.42
C ALA A 95 0.48 -20.39 3.06
N PHE A 96 -0.27 -21.39 3.54
CA PHE A 96 -1.64 -21.20 4.06
C PHE A 96 -2.59 -20.49 3.07
N ASP A 97 -2.47 -20.78 1.78
CA ASP A 97 -3.14 -20.06 0.69
C ASP A 97 -2.78 -18.56 0.60
N LEU A 98 -1.71 -18.10 1.26
CA LEU A 98 -1.24 -16.72 1.14
C LEU A 98 -0.52 -16.46 -0.18
N ASN A 99 -0.12 -17.49 -0.93
CA ASN A 99 0.64 -17.31 -2.17
C ASN A 99 -0.04 -16.39 -3.18
N GLU A 100 -1.37 -16.48 -3.31
CA GLU A 100 -2.12 -15.57 -4.18
C GLU A 100 -2.09 -14.12 -3.65
N LEU A 101 -2.14 -13.91 -2.33
CA LEU A 101 -2.03 -12.59 -1.71
C LEU A 101 -0.60 -12.03 -1.81
N ILE A 102 0.41 -12.88 -1.66
CA ILE A 102 1.82 -12.52 -1.82
C ILE A 102 2.08 -12.11 -3.27
N ARG A 103 1.67 -12.95 -4.23
CA ARG A 103 1.75 -12.64 -5.66
C ARG A 103 0.98 -11.37 -5.99
N LEU A 104 -0.19 -11.16 -5.40
CA LEU A 104 -0.98 -9.94 -5.55
C LEU A 104 -0.16 -8.71 -5.17
N GLU A 105 0.42 -8.71 -3.97
CA GLU A 105 1.19 -7.59 -3.43
C GLU A 105 2.52 -7.38 -4.18
N LYS A 106 3.25 -8.44 -4.56
CA LYS A 106 4.47 -8.37 -5.39
C LYS A 106 4.18 -7.81 -6.79
N ASN A 107 3.03 -8.14 -7.39
CA ASN A 107 2.67 -7.74 -8.76
C ASN A 107 1.93 -6.40 -8.87
N ARG A 108 1.65 -5.73 -7.75
CA ARG A 108 1.11 -4.36 -7.78
C ARG A 108 2.06 -3.40 -8.53
N LEU A 109 1.55 -2.24 -8.95
CA LEU A 109 2.29 -1.19 -9.63
C LEU A 109 2.20 0.14 -8.87
N PRO A 110 3.26 0.56 -8.15
CA PRO A 110 4.50 -0.20 -7.90
C PRO A 110 4.24 -1.46 -7.04
N PRO A 111 5.16 -2.43 -6.90
CA PRO A 111 5.01 -3.56 -5.96
C PRO A 111 4.83 -3.13 -4.50
N ASN A 112 4.16 -3.94 -3.67
CA ASN A 112 3.94 -3.68 -2.24
C ASN A 112 4.91 -4.51 -1.39
N TRP A 113 6.20 -4.20 -1.48
CA TRP A 113 7.20 -4.99 -0.76
C TRP A 113 6.96 -5.03 0.76
N GLY A 114 6.40 -3.96 1.34
CA GLY A 114 6.00 -3.92 2.75
C GLY A 114 4.93 -4.97 3.07
N ALA A 115 3.80 -4.98 2.34
CA ALA A 115 2.75 -5.96 2.58
C ALA A 115 3.20 -7.41 2.25
N ALA A 116 4.00 -7.61 1.21
CA ALA A 116 4.56 -8.92 0.90
C ALA A 116 5.51 -9.41 2.00
N SER A 117 6.37 -8.52 2.53
CA SER A 117 7.27 -8.81 3.65
C SER A 117 6.50 -9.09 4.94
N ASP A 118 5.40 -8.39 5.21
CA ASP A 118 4.49 -8.72 6.30
C ASP A 118 3.93 -10.14 6.19
N LEU A 119 3.51 -10.57 4.99
CA LEU A 119 2.98 -11.92 4.80
C LEU A 119 4.06 -12.98 5.07
N TYR A 120 5.25 -12.81 4.50
CA TYR A 120 6.36 -13.74 4.68
C TYR A 120 6.88 -13.76 6.11
N ARG A 121 6.97 -12.62 6.81
CA ARG A 121 7.49 -12.61 8.19
C ARG A 121 6.63 -13.46 9.12
N TYR A 122 5.29 -13.43 8.99
CA TYR A 122 4.44 -14.29 9.83
C TYR A 122 4.53 -15.76 9.46
N LEU A 123 4.72 -16.10 8.18
CA LEU A 123 5.04 -17.47 7.76
C LEU A 123 6.37 -17.93 8.37
N ILE A 124 7.39 -17.06 8.34
CA ILE A 124 8.70 -17.34 8.93
C ILE A 124 8.57 -17.57 10.44
N MET A 125 7.89 -16.67 11.16
CA MET A 125 7.66 -16.82 12.60
C MET A 125 6.88 -18.10 12.93
N TYR A 126 5.94 -18.52 12.07
CA TYR A 126 5.19 -19.77 12.27
C TYR A 126 6.06 -21.01 12.04
N TYR A 127 6.84 -21.09 10.96
CA TYR A 127 7.58 -22.32 10.63
C TYR A 127 8.96 -22.42 11.27
N PHE A 128 9.64 -21.29 11.49
CA PHE A 128 11.04 -21.25 11.87
C PHE A 128 11.30 -20.58 13.22
N GLY A 129 10.34 -19.77 13.71
CA GLY A 129 10.48 -19.02 14.94
C GLY A 129 11.67 -18.04 14.89
N GLY A 130 12.42 -17.94 15.98
CA GLY A 130 13.62 -17.12 16.07
C GLY A 130 13.32 -15.64 16.27
N THR A 131 14.20 -14.78 15.75
CA THR A 131 14.04 -13.33 15.75
C THR A 131 13.88 -12.82 14.33
N TYR A 132 12.85 -12.04 14.06
CA TYR A 132 12.71 -11.30 12.80
C TYR A 132 13.04 -9.83 13.00
N SER A 133 13.77 -9.22 12.06
CA SER A 133 14.01 -7.78 12.01
C SER A 133 13.85 -7.23 10.58
N ASP A 134 13.27 -6.05 10.42
CA ASP A 134 13.36 -5.30 9.17
C ASP A 134 14.82 -4.92 8.89
N THR A 135 15.20 -4.79 7.61
CA THR A 135 16.58 -4.48 7.19
C THR A 135 16.99 -3.03 7.47
N ASP A 136 16.03 -2.14 7.69
CA ASP A 136 16.25 -0.73 8.05
C ASP A 136 16.33 -0.50 9.57
N VAL A 137 16.26 -1.56 10.37
CA VAL A 137 16.43 -1.51 11.83
C VAL A 137 17.93 -1.52 12.18
N ASP A 138 18.45 -0.35 12.53
CA ASP A 138 19.73 -0.23 13.25
C ASP A 138 19.52 -0.69 14.70
N ILE A 139 20.00 -1.89 15.03
CA ILE A 139 19.72 -2.52 16.32
C ILE A 139 20.41 -1.82 17.48
N ASN A 140 21.60 -1.25 17.25
CA ASN A 140 22.36 -0.56 18.29
C ASN A 140 21.68 0.74 18.66
N LYS A 141 21.22 1.50 17.66
CA LYS A 141 20.47 2.73 17.89
C LYS A 141 19.10 2.46 18.51
N LYS A 142 18.42 1.40 18.08
CA LYS A 142 17.05 1.08 18.50
C LYS A 142 16.96 0.51 19.92
N LEU A 143 17.89 -0.38 20.31
CA LEU A 143 17.90 -0.99 21.64
C LEU A 143 18.76 -0.23 22.65
N GLY A 144 19.76 0.52 22.21
CA GLY A 144 20.80 1.03 23.11
C GLY A 144 21.45 -0.11 23.89
N ASP A 145 21.31 -0.07 25.21
CA ASP A 145 21.84 -1.08 26.14
C ASP A 145 20.86 -2.23 26.42
N GLN A 146 19.63 -2.20 25.87
CA GLN A 146 18.65 -3.27 26.07
C GLN A 146 19.07 -4.55 25.33
N GLU A 147 18.99 -5.69 26.03
CA GLU A 147 19.19 -7.02 25.44
C GLU A 147 17.88 -7.64 24.96
N ILE A 148 17.95 -8.45 23.91
CA ILE A 148 16.82 -9.24 23.41
C ILE A 148 16.74 -10.54 24.18
N ASP A 149 15.55 -10.85 24.71
CA ASP A 149 15.26 -12.20 25.19
C ASP A 149 14.86 -13.11 24.01
N PHE A 150 15.85 -13.80 23.46
CA PHE A 150 15.69 -14.76 22.37
C PHE A 150 14.84 -15.99 22.77
N ASP A 151 14.75 -16.31 24.07
CA ASP A 151 14.01 -17.46 24.61
C ASP A 151 12.59 -17.11 25.07
N SER A 152 12.07 -15.95 24.65
CA SER A 152 10.70 -15.53 24.91
C SER A 152 9.69 -16.35 24.10
N ASN A 153 8.51 -16.61 24.70
CA ASN A 153 7.40 -17.22 23.96
C ASN A 153 6.97 -16.29 22.83
N PHE A 154 6.77 -15.01 23.15
CA PHE A 154 6.60 -13.94 22.17
C PHE A 154 7.25 -12.66 22.69
N SER A 155 7.99 -11.98 21.82
CA SER A 155 8.36 -10.58 22.03
C SER A 155 7.95 -9.73 20.84
N PHE A 156 7.32 -8.59 21.10
CA PHE A 156 6.85 -7.66 20.08
C PHE A 156 7.49 -6.28 20.28
N ASN A 157 7.79 -5.58 19.18
CA ASN A 157 8.16 -4.17 19.27
C ASN A 157 6.96 -3.31 19.71
N GLN A 158 7.15 -2.50 20.74
CA GLN A 158 6.20 -1.51 21.20
C GLN A 158 6.91 -0.18 21.46
N GLN A 159 6.38 0.93 20.97
CA GLN A 159 6.85 2.26 21.33
C GLN A 159 6.12 2.77 22.58
N GLU A 160 6.77 3.67 23.33
CA GLU A 160 6.20 4.26 24.54
C GLU A 160 4.81 4.88 24.25
N ASN A 161 3.78 4.27 24.81
CA ASN A 161 2.37 4.64 24.70
C ASN A 161 1.70 4.45 23.32
N VAL A 162 1.30 3.19 23.08
CA VAL A 162 0.25 2.68 22.16
C VAL A 162 0.67 2.29 20.74
N ASP A 163 1.82 2.72 20.24
CA ASP A 163 2.25 2.36 18.89
C ASP A 163 2.99 1.02 18.89
N PHE A 164 2.55 0.11 18.01
CA PHE A 164 3.12 -1.22 17.85
C PHE A 164 3.92 -1.28 16.57
N GLY A 165 5.03 -2.02 16.60
CA GLY A 165 5.83 -2.35 15.43
C GLY A 165 5.76 -3.85 15.14
N ASN A 166 5.79 -4.21 13.86
CA ASN A 166 6.01 -5.58 13.42
C ASN A 166 7.38 -5.74 12.72
N ASP A 167 8.26 -4.75 12.90
CA ASP A 167 9.63 -4.63 12.39
C ASP A 167 10.66 -5.34 13.25
N LEU A 168 10.30 -5.76 14.48
CA LEU A 168 11.08 -6.66 15.33
C LEU A 168 10.15 -7.62 16.08
N LEU A 169 10.33 -8.92 15.86
CA LEU A 169 9.50 -9.98 16.45
C LEU A 169 10.40 -11.09 17.01
N VAL A 170 10.03 -11.72 18.11
CA VAL A 170 10.71 -12.90 18.65
C VAL A 170 9.69 -13.97 19.01
N THR A 171 9.99 -15.23 18.69
CA THR A 171 9.24 -16.41 19.19
C THR A 171 10.18 -17.60 19.27
N LYS A 172 10.26 -18.26 20.42
CA LYS A 172 11.08 -19.48 20.54
C LYS A 172 10.37 -20.73 19.98
N ASN A 173 9.05 -20.71 19.97
CA ASN A 173 8.23 -21.87 19.64
C ASN A 173 7.83 -21.86 18.16
N LEU A 174 7.77 -23.05 17.57
CA LEU A 174 7.32 -23.28 16.21
C LEU A 174 5.83 -23.62 16.18
N LYS A 175 5.19 -23.31 15.06
CA LYS A 175 3.80 -23.66 14.74
C LYS A 175 2.78 -23.19 15.79
N GLU A 176 3.09 -22.09 16.47
CA GLU A 176 2.20 -21.49 17.44
C GLU A 176 0.86 -21.07 16.80
N ASP A 177 -0.24 -21.43 17.45
CA ASP A 177 -1.61 -21.14 16.99
C ASP A 177 -1.85 -19.64 16.83
N PHE A 178 -1.13 -18.81 17.59
CA PHE A 178 -1.18 -17.36 17.45
C PHE A 178 -0.80 -16.88 16.03
N TRP A 179 0.28 -17.38 15.44
CA TRP A 179 0.69 -16.95 14.10
C TRP A 179 -0.31 -17.43 13.03
N LYS A 180 -0.86 -18.63 13.20
CA LYS A 180 -1.96 -19.13 12.36
C LYS A 180 -3.20 -18.23 12.49
N TYR A 181 -3.50 -17.74 13.68
CA TYR A 181 -4.57 -16.77 13.91
C TYR A 181 -4.29 -15.44 13.20
N VAL A 182 -3.05 -14.91 13.26
CA VAL A 182 -2.64 -13.71 12.50
C VAL A 182 -2.87 -13.90 11.00
N ILE A 183 -2.39 -15.01 10.43
CA ILE A 183 -2.56 -15.36 9.01
C ILE A 183 -4.05 -15.39 8.62
N ASN A 184 -4.89 -16.02 9.43
CA ASN A 184 -6.34 -16.06 9.19
C ASN A 184 -7.01 -14.67 9.29
N CYS A 185 -6.55 -13.81 10.20
CA CYS A 185 -7.01 -12.42 10.27
C CYS A 185 -6.67 -11.66 8.98
N ILE A 186 -5.46 -11.85 8.44
CA ILE A 186 -5.04 -11.24 7.18
C ILE A 186 -5.95 -11.70 6.03
N LYS A 187 -6.15 -13.01 5.87
CA LYS A 187 -7.04 -13.58 4.83
C LYS A 187 -8.44 -12.96 4.89
N ARG A 188 -9.02 -12.83 6.10
CA ARG A 188 -10.33 -12.18 6.29
C ARG A 188 -10.34 -10.71 5.83
N LYS A 189 -9.29 -9.95 6.13
CA LYS A 189 -9.17 -8.53 5.74
C LYS A 189 -8.98 -8.33 4.23
N TYR A 190 -8.32 -9.27 3.54
CA TYR A 190 -8.26 -9.25 2.07
C TYR A 190 -9.60 -9.63 1.45
N ASN A 191 -10.30 -10.61 2.02
CA ASN A 191 -11.62 -11.04 1.53
C ASN A 191 -12.72 -10.01 1.80
N ASN A 192 -12.56 -9.18 2.84
CA ASN A 192 -13.49 -8.10 3.13
C ASN A 192 -12.72 -6.81 3.51
N PRO A 193 -12.34 -6.01 2.50
CA PRO A 193 -11.65 -4.72 2.68
C PRO A 193 -12.37 -3.73 3.61
N HIS A 194 -13.69 -3.88 3.76
CA HIS A 194 -14.53 -3.00 4.55
C HIS A 194 -14.61 -3.40 6.03
N LEU A 195 -14.02 -4.54 6.44
CA LEU A 195 -13.86 -4.85 7.87
C LEU A 195 -13.03 -3.73 8.48
N SER A 196 -13.72 -2.82 9.14
CA SER A 196 -13.25 -1.50 9.52
C SER A 196 -11.90 -1.58 10.23
N SER A 197 -10.98 -0.71 9.83
CA SER A 197 -9.99 -0.18 10.76
C SER A 197 -10.72 0.20 12.03
N GLY A 198 -10.42 -0.44 13.16
CA GLY A 198 -10.82 0.10 14.46
C GLY A 198 -10.44 1.58 14.55
N ASP A 199 -11.03 2.30 15.50
CA ASP A 199 -11.04 3.78 15.66
C ASP A 199 -9.68 4.53 15.69
N TYR A 200 -8.61 3.97 15.15
CA TYR A 200 -7.30 4.60 15.05
C TYR A 200 -7.33 5.86 14.19
N VAL A 201 -6.76 6.91 14.79
CA VAL A 201 -6.67 8.30 14.35
C VAL A 201 -5.63 8.47 13.24
N TYR A 202 -5.67 7.63 12.20
CA TYR A 202 -5.04 7.95 10.91
C TYR A 202 -6.06 8.63 9.98
N SER A 203 -6.89 9.51 10.55
CA SER A 203 -7.91 10.28 9.82
C SER A 203 -7.29 11.27 8.83
N GLU A 204 -6.04 11.67 9.04
CA GLU A 204 -5.33 12.64 8.19
C GLU A 204 -4.58 12.00 7.01
N ILE A 205 -4.24 10.71 7.10
CA ILE A 205 -3.67 9.97 5.98
C ILE A 205 -4.82 9.58 5.03
N LYS A 206 -5.10 10.46 4.06
CA LYS A 206 -5.98 10.18 2.92
C LYS A 206 -5.69 8.78 2.39
N HIS A 207 -6.73 7.95 2.19
CA HIS A 207 -6.68 6.56 1.71
C HIS A 207 -5.44 6.25 0.88
N SER A 208 -4.38 5.88 1.59
CA SER A 208 -3.09 5.59 1.01
C SER A 208 -2.87 4.10 1.15
N ARG A 209 -2.17 3.55 0.17
CA ARG A 209 -1.73 2.15 0.20
C ARG A 209 -0.99 1.80 1.50
N LEU A 210 -0.28 2.76 2.09
CA LEU A 210 0.35 2.61 3.40
C LEU A 210 -0.69 2.28 4.47
N LYS A 211 -1.79 3.03 4.54
CA LYS A 211 -2.88 2.78 5.50
C LYS A 211 -3.48 1.39 5.32
N THR A 212 -3.68 0.95 4.07
CA THR A 212 -4.18 -0.41 3.81
C THR A 212 -3.16 -1.48 4.19
N THR A 213 -1.86 -1.26 3.93
CA THR A 213 -0.79 -2.19 4.33
C THR A 213 -0.74 -2.32 5.85
N MET A 214 -0.64 -1.20 6.59
CA MET A 214 -0.61 -1.19 8.06
C MET A 214 -1.78 -1.96 8.65
N PHE A 215 -2.99 -1.72 8.12
CA PHE A 215 -4.20 -2.36 8.63
C PHE A 215 -4.33 -3.83 8.23
N ARG A 216 -3.94 -4.22 7.02
CA ARG A 216 -4.17 -5.58 6.51
C ARG A 216 -3.12 -6.56 6.93
N THR A 217 -1.85 -6.16 6.90
CA THR A 217 -0.70 -7.04 7.09
C THR A 217 0.28 -6.49 8.11
N GLY A 218 0.32 -5.16 8.27
CA GLY A 218 1.30 -4.47 9.11
C GLY A 218 0.96 -4.46 10.61
N PRO A 219 1.53 -3.48 11.35
CA PRO A 219 1.46 -3.44 12.80
C PRO A 219 0.05 -3.36 13.39
N ASP A 220 -0.88 -2.63 12.75
CA ASP A 220 -2.26 -2.55 13.23
C ASP A 220 -2.96 -3.92 13.12
N CYS A 221 -2.64 -4.70 12.10
CA CYS A 221 -3.15 -6.06 11.99
C CYS A 221 -2.63 -6.93 13.14
N LEU A 222 -1.32 -6.89 13.38
CA LEU A 222 -0.69 -7.66 14.44
C LEU A 222 -1.24 -7.27 15.81
N LEU A 223 -1.34 -5.97 16.12
CA LEU A 223 -1.86 -5.47 17.38
C LEU A 223 -3.31 -5.94 17.63
N ASN A 224 -4.16 -5.88 16.62
CA ASN A 224 -5.53 -6.39 16.72
C ASN A 224 -5.54 -7.90 17.01
N CYS A 225 -4.60 -8.65 16.44
CA CYS A 225 -4.46 -10.08 16.73
C CYS A 225 -3.96 -10.33 18.15
N ILE A 226 -2.94 -9.61 18.62
CA ILE A 226 -2.40 -9.69 20.00
C ILE A 226 -3.51 -9.43 21.01
N LYS A 227 -4.33 -8.39 20.80
CA LYS A 227 -5.47 -8.06 21.66
C LYS A 227 -6.53 -9.15 21.63
N ALA A 228 -6.95 -9.58 20.44
CA ALA A 228 -8.02 -10.56 20.29
C ALA A 228 -7.63 -11.96 20.79
N TYR A 229 -6.35 -12.32 20.70
CA TYR A 229 -5.82 -13.59 21.20
C TYR A 229 -5.52 -13.56 22.71
N GLY A 230 -5.60 -12.39 23.36
CA GLY A 230 -5.35 -12.24 24.80
C GLY A 230 -3.88 -12.09 25.20
N LEU A 231 -2.95 -12.02 24.24
CA LEU A 231 -1.50 -11.91 24.49
C LEU A 231 -1.10 -10.59 25.14
N LYS A 232 -1.90 -9.52 25.02
CA LYS A 232 -1.56 -8.21 25.58
C LYS A 232 -1.39 -8.23 27.12
N ASN A 233 -2.13 -9.11 27.79
CA ASN A 233 -2.11 -9.22 29.25
C ASN A 233 -1.38 -10.49 29.74
N ASP A 234 -0.75 -11.23 28.82
CA ASP A 234 -0.02 -12.44 29.16
C ASP A 234 1.36 -12.07 29.75
N PRO A 235 1.67 -12.47 31.00
CA PRO A 235 2.94 -12.14 31.65
C PRO A 235 4.16 -12.80 30.98
N HIS A 236 3.95 -13.79 30.11
CA HIS A 236 5.00 -14.45 29.34
C HIS A 236 5.29 -13.78 27.99
N VAL A 237 4.52 -12.75 27.63
CA VAL A 237 4.76 -11.94 26.44
C VAL A 237 5.56 -10.70 26.82
N LYS A 238 6.64 -10.45 26.09
CA LYS A 238 7.51 -9.29 26.29
C LYS A 238 7.24 -8.22 25.24
N PHE A 239 7.35 -6.96 25.65
CA PHE A 239 7.30 -5.83 24.75
C PHE A 239 8.66 -5.14 24.75
N ILE A 240 9.27 -5.06 23.58
CA ILE A 240 10.58 -4.45 23.37
C ILE A 240 10.34 -2.98 23.10
N ASN A 241 10.81 -2.11 24.00
CA ASN A 241 10.68 -0.67 23.84
C ASN A 241 11.73 -0.16 22.87
N ILE A 242 11.33 0.10 21.62
CA ILE A 242 12.23 0.69 20.63
C ILE A 242 11.95 2.18 20.50
N HIS A 243 12.98 3.01 20.67
CA HIS A 243 12.90 4.43 20.34
C HIS A 243 12.96 4.60 18.82
N GLN A 244 11.85 4.99 18.17
CA GLN A 244 11.81 5.20 16.73
C GLN A 244 11.53 6.66 16.39
N GLY A 245 12.35 7.24 15.51
CA GLY A 245 11.92 8.29 14.60
C GLY A 245 11.28 7.61 13.39
N ALA A 246 10.07 8.02 13.00
CA ALA A 246 9.29 7.39 11.94
C ALA A 246 10.15 7.13 10.68
N CYS A 247 10.21 5.88 10.23
CA CYS A 247 10.80 5.55 8.94
C CYS A 247 9.98 6.21 7.81
N ASP A 248 10.66 6.66 6.76
CA ASP A 248 10.06 7.38 5.66
C ASP A 248 9.21 6.43 4.78
N PHE A 249 7.95 6.23 5.16
CA PHE A 249 7.00 5.35 4.46
C PHE A 249 6.44 5.96 3.16
N THR A 250 7.04 7.04 2.64
CA THR A 250 6.47 7.78 1.50
C THR A 250 6.93 7.23 0.14
N TRP A 251 6.51 6.01 -0.21
CA TRP A 251 6.71 5.47 -1.58
C TRP A 251 5.84 6.13 -2.66
N ASN A 252 5.22 7.27 -2.38
CA ASN A 252 4.01 7.70 -3.07
C ASN A 252 4.16 8.87 -4.05
N ALA A 253 5.37 9.38 -4.34
CA ALA A 253 5.43 10.63 -5.09
C ALA A 253 5.76 10.53 -6.59
N ASN A 254 6.68 9.68 -7.06
CA ASN A 254 7.09 9.77 -8.48
C ASN A 254 7.58 8.46 -9.10
N LEU A 255 6.81 7.91 -10.04
CA LEU A 255 7.32 7.08 -11.13
C LEU A 255 8.42 7.89 -11.86
N THR A 256 9.69 7.56 -11.57
CA THR A 256 10.85 8.18 -12.21
C THR A 256 10.97 7.66 -13.64
N ASN A 257 11.71 8.40 -14.50
CA ASN A 257 12.01 7.94 -15.85
C ASN A 257 12.69 6.55 -15.85
N GLU A 258 13.55 6.30 -14.88
CA GLU A 258 14.24 5.03 -14.71
C GLU A 258 13.28 3.89 -14.37
N LYS A 259 12.36 4.11 -13.41
CA LYS A 259 11.30 3.13 -13.08
C LYS A 259 10.43 2.82 -14.29
N CYS A 260 10.04 3.84 -15.08
CA CYS A 260 9.32 3.63 -16.33
C CYS A 260 10.12 2.81 -17.35
N LYS A 261 11.44 3.03 -17.47
CA LYS A 261 12.31 2.24 -18.36
C LYS A 261 12.41 0.78 -17.92
N LYS A 262 12.46 0.50 -16.61
CA LYS A 262 12.44 -0.88 -16.10
C LYS A 262 11.10 -1.55 -16.41
N LEU A 263 9.99 -0.88 -16.13
CA LEU A 263 8.63 -1.37 -16.45
C LEU A 263 8.40 -1.56 -17.96
N ALA A 264 9.08 -0.80 -18.82
CA ALA A 264 9.01 -0.98 -20.28
C ALA A 264 9.53 -2.34 -20.76
N LYS A 265 10.36 -3.01 -19.96
CA LYS A 265 10.87 -4.36 -20.25
C LYS A 265 9.96 -5.46 -19.74
N ASP A 266 8.98 -5.13 -18.90
CA ASP A 266 8.05 -6.10 -18.32
C ASP A 266 6.98 -6.50 -19.35
N VAL A 267 7.07 -7.74 -19.84
CA VAL A 267 6.12 -8.30 -20.81
C VAL A 267 4.69 -8.38 -20.27
N ASN A 268 4.51 -8.36 -18.95
CA ASN A 268 3.22 -8.45 -18.27
C ASN A 268 2.70 -7.09 -17.79
N ILE A 269 3.33 -5.98 -18.19
CA ILE A 269 2.99 -4.64 -17.70
C ILE A 269 1.50 -4.27 -17.90
N VAL A 270 0.91 -4.66 -19.03
CA VAL A 270 -0.52 -4.42 -19.30
C VAL A 270 -1.40 -5.17 -18.30
N ALA A 271 -1.12 -6.46 -18.08
CA ALA A 271 -1.85 -7.29 -17.14
C ALA A 271 -1.75 -6.74 -15.70
N ARG A 272 -0.54 -6.31 -15.31
CA ARG A 272 -0.31 -5.67 -14.01
C ARG A 272 -1.08 -4.36 -13.87
N ILE A 273 -1.11 -3.48 -14.87
CA ILE A 273 -1.90 -2.24 -14.83
C ILE A 273 -3.39 -2.57 -14.60
N ILE A 274 -3.94 -3.53 -15.36
CA ILE A 274 -5.34 -3.94 -15.23
C ILE A 274 -5.62 -4.46 -13.82
N GLN A 275 -4.78 -5.36 -13.32
CA GLN A 275 -4.92 -5.92 -11.97
C GLN A 275 -4.94 -4.82 -10.91
N ASN A 276 -4.08 -3.82 -11.01
CA ASN A 276 -4.06 -2.71 -10.05
C ASN A 276 -5.32 -1.83 -10.15
N VAL A 277 -5.84 -1.57 -11.34
CA VAL A 277 -7.09 -0.81 -11.48
C VAL A 277 -8.26 -1.59 -10.88
N ILE A 278 -8.32 -2.91 -11.07
CA ILE A 278 -9.36 -3.75 -10.47
C ILE A 278 -9.23 -3.80 -8.94
N LEU A 279 -8.00 -3.81 -8.41
CA LEU A 279 -7.78 -3.70 -6.98
C LEU A 279 -8.21 -2.34 -6.44
N ASP A 280 -7.78 -1.24 -7.06
CA ASP A 280 -8.19 0.10 -6.68
C ASP A 280 -9.72 0.25 -6.68
N LEU A 281 -10.40 -0.38 -7.65
CA LEU A 281 -11.86 -0.42 -7.70
C LEU A 281 -12.44 -1.13 -6.46
N LYS A 282 -11.94 -2.34 -6.13
CA LYS A 282 -12.41 -3.11 -4.96
C LYS A 282 -12.08 -2.44 -3.62
N GLU A 283 -10.98 -1.70 -3.55
CA GLU A 283 -10.45 -1.14 -2.30
C GLU A 283 -10.93 0.27 -2.02
N THR A 284 -11.13 1.06 -3.08
CA THR A 284 -11.36 2.51 -2.97
C THR A 284 -12.54 2.99 -3.79
N ASP A 285 -13.33 2.07 -4.36
CA ASP A 285 -14.49 2.40 -5.17
C ASP A 285 -14.12 3.37 -6.32
N SER A 286 -12.93 3.17 -6.91
CA SER A 286 -12.31 4.12 -7.84
C SER A 286 -11.82 3.47 -9.13
N LEU A 287 -12.30 3.97 -10.27
CA LEU A 287 -11.74 3.71 -11.59
C LEU A 287 -10.84 4.88 -12.00
N ASP A 288 -9.52 4.70 -11.89
CA ASP A 288 -8.53 5.74 -12.18
C ASP A 288 -7.36 5.22 -13.04
N LEU A 289 -7.42 5.46 -14.35
CA LEU A 289 -6.27 5.17 -15.21
C LEU A 289 -5.21 6.26 -15.18
N THR A 290 -5.51 7.43 -14.62
CA THR A 290 -4.62 8.59 -14.68
C THR A 290 -3.38 8.43 -13.81
N LYS A 291 -3.46 7.57 -12.78
CA LYS A 291 -2.31 7.10 -11.99
C LYS A 291 -1.23 6.44 -12.87
N TYR A 292 -1.65 5.83 -13.99
CA TYR A 292 -0.78 5.10 -14.91
C TYR A 292 -0.43 5.89 -16.17
N ASP A 293 -0.87 7.15 -16.32
CA ASP A 293 -0.63 7.96 -17.52
C ASP A 293 0.86 8.06 -17.85
N LYS A 294 1.74 8.28 -16.85
CA LYS A 294 3.19 8.32 -17.07
C LYS A 294 3.76 7.01 -17.65
N ILE A 295 3.17 5.86 -17.32
CA ILE A 295 3.57 4.55 -17.81
C ILE A 295 3.03 4.37 -19.23
N ILE A 296 1.73 4.59 -19.42
CA ILE A 296 1.02 4.46 -20.70
C ILE A 296 1.64 5.38 -21.77
N GLU A 297 2.04 6.60 -21.41
CA GLU A 297 2.64 7.56 -22.34
C GLU A 297 4.10 7.22 -22.72
N LYS A 298 4.83 6.50 -21.87
CA LYS A 298 6.27 6.22 -22.08
C LYS A 298 6.56 4.84 -22.65
N ILE A 299 5.64 3.88 -22.49
CA ILE A 299 5.81 2.52 -22.97
C ILE A 299 4.95 2.36 -24.21
N SER A 300 5.55 2.47 -25.39
CA SER A 300 4.82 2.46 -26.68
C SER A 300 4.02 1.19 -26.97
N SER A 301 4.40 0.06 -26.36
CA SER A 301 3.65 -1.20 -26.44
C SER A 301 2.35 -1.19 -25.63
N VAL A 302 2.19 -0.26 -24.68
CA VAL A 302 1.02 -0.16 -23.81
C VAL A 302 0.00 0.79 -24.42
N LYS A 303 -1.06 0.24 -25.02
CA LYS A 303 -2.14 1.04 -25.61
C LYS A 303 -3.26 1.27 -24.61
N ARG A 304 -3.64 2.53 -24.40
CA ARG A 304 -4.72 2.91 -23.48
C ARG A 304 -6.05 2.22 -23.80
N ASP A 305 -6.43 2.17 -25.07
CA ASP A 305 -7.69 1.54 -25.51
C ASP A 305 -7.70 0.02 -25.25
N GLU A 306 -6.53 -0.63 -25.32
CA GLU A 306 -6.39 -2.05 -24.98
C GLU A 306 -6.60 -2.29 -23.47
N ILE A 307 -5.97 -1.45 -22.63
CA ILE A 307 -6.16 -1.51 -21.18
C ILE A 307 -7.63 -1.29 -20.83
N ILE A 308 -8.27 -0.26 -21.38
CA ILE A 308 -9.69 0.00 -21.16
C ILE A 308 -10.50 -1.22 -21.56
N GLY A 309 -10.29 -1.76 -22.77
CA GLY A 309 -10.97 -2.97 -23.27
C GLY A 309 -10.88 -4.16 -22.32
N LYS A 310 -9.70 -4.43 -21.77
CA LYS A 310 -9.48 -5.52 -20.80
C LYS A 310 -10.09 -5.22 -19.42
N ILE A 311 -10.02 -3.98 -18.94
CA ILE A 311 -10.74 -3.56 -17.72
C ILE A 311 -12.25 -3.81 -17.89
N LYS A 312 -12.84 -3.54 -19.07
CA LYS A 312 -14.25 -3.84 -19.32
C LYS A 312 -14.58 -5.31 -19.09
N VAL A 313 -13.70 -6.20 -19.51
CA VAL A 313 -13.88 -7.65 -19.34
C VAL A 313 -13.79 -8.03 -17.86
N GLU A 314 -12.80 -7.52 -17.13
CA GLU A 314 -12.62 -7.86 -15.71
C GLU A 314 -13.70 -7.26 -14.80
N VAL A 315 -14.11 -6.01 -15.02
CA VAL A 315 -15.19 -5.39 -14.24
C VAL A 315 -16.51 -6.16 -14.39
N LYS A 316 -16.81 -6.68 -15.59
CA LYS A 316 -18.01 -7.50 -15.83
C LYS A 316 -18.01 -8.83 -15.09
N LYS A 317 -16.85 -9.31 -14.61
CA LYS A 317 -16.75 -10.54 -13.80
C LYS A 317 -17.01 -10.28 -12.32
N LEU A 318 -17.01 -9.02 -11.88
CA LEU A 318 -17.27 -8.65 -10.50
C LEU A 318 -18.78 -8.68 -10.23
N ASP A 319 -19.20 -9.12 -9.04
CA ASP A 319 -20.59 -8.93 -8.63
C ASP A 319 -20.81 -7.42 -8.42
N SER A 320 -21.88 -6.90 -9.02
CA SER A 320 -22.35 -5.52 -8.82
C SER A 320 -22.50 -5.14 -7.34
N LYS A 321 -22.71 -6.09 -6.43
CA LYS A 321 -22.80 -5.83 -4.98
C LYS A 321 -21.44 -5.57 -4.33
N ASP A 322 -20.35 -5.96 -4.98
CA ASP A 322 -19.00 -5.94 -4.41
C ASP A 322 -18.28 -4.60 -4.56
N TYR A 323 -18.86 -3.66 -5.31
CA TYR A 323 -18.23 -2.36 -5.54
C TYR A 323 -19.26 -1.25 -5.74
N LYS A 324 -18.92 -0.06 -5.25
CA LYS A 324 -19.57 1.19 -5.69
C LYS A 324 -18.52 1.98 -6.47
N ILE A 325 -18.93 2.89 -7.33
CA ILE A 325 -17.94 3.78 -7.96
C ILE A 325 -18.19 5.19 -7.47
N GLU A 326 -17.34 5.60 -6.55
CA GLU A 326 -17.30 6.97 -6.05
C GLU A 326 -16.39 7.86 -6.89
N ASN A 327 -15.49 7.29 -7.68
CA ASN A 327 -14.49 8.03 -8.43
C ASN A 327 -14.30 7.49 -9.84
N ILE A 328 -14.44 8.34 -10.85
CA ILE A 328 -14.04 8.04 -12.22
C ILE A 328 -13.08 9.14 -12.66
N PHE A 329 -11.83 8.78 -12.92
CA PHE A 329 -10.83 9.69 -13.45
C PHE A 329 -10.46 9.25 -14.87
N ALA A 330 -10.82 10.07 -15.84
CA ALA A 330 -10.64 9.83 -17.26
C ALA A 330 -9.88 10.98 -17.92
N LYS A 331 -9.12 10.69 -18.97
CA LYS A 331 -8.32 11.69 -19.69
C LYS A 331 -9.19 12.56 -20.61
N ASN A 332 -10.27 12.00 -21.16
CA ASN A 332 -11.19 12.67 -22.09
C ASN A 332 -12.62 12.10 -21.99
N ILE A 333 -13.58 12.78 -22.62
CA ILE A 333 -15.01 12.44 -22.56
C ILE A 333 -15.28 11.01 -23.02
N LYS A 334 -14.63 10.57 -24.11
CA LYS A 334 -14.81 9.21 -24.66
C LYS A 334 -14.48 8.16 -23.59
N GLU A 335 -13.33 8.27 -22.94
CA GLU A 335 -12.92 7.36 -21.88
C GLU A 335 -13.87 7.41 -20.68
N TYR A 336 -14.31 8.60 -20.28
CA TYR A 336 -15.24 8.77 -19.17
C TYR A 336 -16.57 8.03 -19.41
N GLU A 337 -17.14 8.20 -20.60
CA GLU A 337 -18.36 7.52 -21.01
C GLU A 337 -18.15 6.01 -21.17
N GLU A 338 -16.98 5.59 -21.64
CA GLU A 338 -16.65 4.19 -21.70
C GLU A 338 -16.59 3.55 -20.32
N PHE A 339 -16.04 4.24 -19.30
CA PHE A 339 -16.09 3.77 -17.92
C PHE A 339 -17.50 3.76 -17.38
N LEU A 340 -18.29 4.83 -17.54
CA LEU A 340 -19.67 4.87 -17.07
C LEU A 340 -20.51 3.69 -17.59
N ARG A 341 -20.32 3.28 -18.85
CA ARG A 341 -21.01 2.11 -19.42
C ARG A 341 -20.63 0.77 -18.78
N LEU A 342 -19.51 0.69 -18.07
CA LEU A 342 -19.12 -0.53 -17.33
C LEU A 342 -19.84 -0.66 -15.99
N ILE A 343 -20.42 0.43 -15.51
CA ILE A 343 -20.94 0.55 -14.16
C ILE A 343 -22.44 0.38 -14.24
N PRO A 344 -23.03 -0.62 -13.56
CA PRO A 344 -24.47 -0.69 -13.38
C PRO A 344 -25.00 0.65 -12.86
N LYS A 345 -26.17 1.10 -13.34
CA LYS A 345 -26.68 2.45 -13.01
C LYS A 345 -26.83 2.65 -11.50
N GLU A 346 -27.22 1.60 -10.79
CA GLU A 346 -27.33 1.53 -9.33
C GLU A 346 -26.00 1.76 -8.60
N ASN A 347 -24.87 1.55 -9.27
CA ASN A 347 -23.52 1.74 -8.73
C ASN A 347 -22.88 3.05 -9.18
N GLN A 348 -23.53 3.81 -10.08
CA GLN A 348 -23.09 5.14 -10.49
C GLN A 348 -23.49 6.14 -9.39
N ASN A 349 -22.52 6.57 -8.60
CA ASN A 349 -22.76 7.52 -7.52
C ASN A 349 -22.63 8.96 -8.04
N ILE A 350 -23.57 9.83 -7.68
CA ILE A 350 -23.54 11.29 -7.87
C ILE A 350 -22.17 11.91 -7.50
N LYS A 351 -21.53 11.39 -6.43
CA LYS A 351 -20.20 11.84 -6.00
C LYS A 351 -19.12 11.64 -7.08
N SER A 352 -19.26 10.62 -7.93
CA SER A 352 -18.30 10.33 -9.00
C SER A 352 -18.26 11.40 -10.08
N HIS A 353 -19.43 11.92 -10.50
CA HIS A 353 -19.54 13.02 -11.46
C HIS A 353 -18.93 14.31 -10.90
N ALA A 354 -19.26 14.65 -9.65
CA ALA A 354 -18.71 15.83 -8.99
C ALA A 354 -17.18 15.75 -8.84
N ARG A 355 -16.63 14.58 -8.50
CA ARG A 355 -15.17 14.37 -8.39
C ARG A 355 -14.49 14.38 -9.77
N ALA A 356 -15.11 13.80 -10.80
CA ALA A 356 -14.62 13.86 -12.17
C ALA A 356 -14.56 15.31 -12.70
N LEU A 357 -15.58 16.12 -12.39
CA LEU A 357 -15.61 17.55 -12.74
C LEU A 357 -14.47 18.31 -12.06
N LYS A 358 -14.27 18.09 -10.75
CA LYS A 358 -13.16 18.67 -9.98
C LYS A 358 -11.81 18.32 -10.60
N TYR A 359 -11.64 17.08 -11.03
CA TYR A 359 -10.44 16.60 -11.68
C TYR A 359 -10.22 17.26 -13.05
N ALA A 360 -11.25 17.35 -13.89
CA ALA A 360 -11.20 18.02 -15.18
C ALA A 360 -10.78 19.50 -15.02
N ALA A 361 -11.34 20.19 -14.03
CA ALA A 361 -10.96 21.56 -13.69
C ALA A 361 -9.47 21.64 -13.30
N TYR A 362 -9.02 20.78 -12.37
CA TYR A 362 -7.63 20.76 -11.90
C TYR A 362 -6.63 20.49 -13.03
N ARG A 363 -6.98 19.63 -13.99
CA ARG A 363 -6.18 19.30 -15.17
C ARG A 363 -6.30 20.31 -16.30
N ARG A 364 -7.10 21.37 -16.14
CA ARG A 364 -7.41 22.36 -17.18
C ARG A 364 -8.01 21.74 -18.46
N ASN A 365 -8.80 20.68 -18.32
CA ASN A 365 -9.48 20.03 -19.44
C ASN A 365 -10.85 20.69 -19.68
N ALA A 366 -10.88 21.70 -20.54
CA ALA A 366 -12.07 22.51 -20.84
C ALA A 366 -13.23 21.68 -21.35
N GLU A 367 -12.95 20.80 -22.31
CA GLU A 367 -13.94 20.00 -23.01
C GLU A 367 -14.65 19.05 -22.05
N MET A 368 -13.87 18.30 -21.25
CA MET A 368 -14.41 17.41 -20.22
C MET A 368 -15.19 18.17 -19.16
N PHE A 369 -14.68 19.33 -18.71
CA PHE A 369 -15.36 20.13 -17.71
C PHE A 369 -16.74 20.59 -18.21
N LYS A 370 -16.78 21.18 -19.41
CA LYS A 370 -18.01 21.60 -20.08
C LYS A 370 -19.00 20.44 -20.20
N TYR A 371 -18.52 19.31 -20.70
CA TYR A 371 -19.33 18.11 -20.87
C TYR A 371 -19.98 17.63 -19.57
N LEU A 372 -19.19 17.47 -18.50
CA LEU A 372 -19.69 17.01 -17.21
C LEU A 372 -20.68 18.00 -16.61
N TYR A 373 -20.39 19.31 -16.72
CA TYR A 373 -21.25 20.38 -16.24
C TYR A 373 -22.61 20.42 -16.97
N GLU A 374 -22.60 20.27 -18.31
CA GLU A 374 -23.83 20.30 -19.12
C GLU A 374 -24.66 19.03 -18.97
N LYS A 375 -24.00 17.86 -18.86
CA LYS A 375 -24.69 16.57 -18.83
C LYS A 375 -25.22 16.17 -17.45
N TYR A 376 -24.49 16.51 -16.38
CA TYR A 376 -24.84 16.10 -15.01
C TYR A 376 -25.00 17.30 -14.05
N PRO A 377 -25.74 18.35 -14.42
CA PRO A 377 -25.75 19.58 -13.65
C PRO A 377 -26.31 19.40 -12.24
N ASP A 378 -27.46 18.75 -12.09
CA ASP A 378 -28.14 18.64 -10.80
C ASP A 378 -27.36 17.74 -9.83
N GLU A 379 -26.65 16.75 -10.36
CA GLU A 379 -25.77 15.87 -9.60
C GLU A 379 -24.54 16.62 -9.05
N ILE A 380 -23.99 17.55 -9.81
CA ILE A 380 -22.84 18.37 -9.39
C ILE A 380 -23.24 19.36 -8.29
N PHE A 381 -24.42 19.97 -8.38
CA PHE A 381 -24.84 21.06 -7.50
C PHE A 381 -25.66 20.62 -6.28
N SER A 382 -26.26 19.42 -6.31
CA SER A 382 -27.01 18.86 -5.16
C SER A 382 -26.19 18.72 -3.87
N ASN A 383 -24.85 18.67 -3.95
CA ASN A 383 -23.95 18.54 -2.80
C ASN A 383 -23.40 19.88 -2.24
N ASN A 384 -23.94 21.04 -2.65
CA ASN A 384 -23.79 22.34 -1.96
C ASN A 384 -22.37 22.81 -1.60
N THR A 385 -21.31 22.37 -2.27
CA THR A 385 -19.97 22.94 -2.03
C THR A 385 -19.15 23.03 -3.31
N LEU A 386 -19.34 24.13 -4.02
CA LEU A 386 -18.43 24.54 -5.07
C LEU A 386 -17.23 25.25 -4.43
N SER A 387 -16.09 24.57 -4.33
CA SER A 387 -14.94 25.16 -3.67
C SER A 387 -14.29 26.27 -4.53
N LYS A 388 -13.73 27.29 -3.88
CA LYS A 388 -12.87 28.33 -4.50
C LYS A 388 -11.85 27.76 -5.47
N LYS A 389 -11.30 26.58 -5.16
CA LYS A 389 -10.33 25.87 -6.03
C LYS A 389 -10.92 25.48 -7.38
N ILE A 390 -12.20 25.10 -7.45
CA ILE A 390 -12.88 24.77 -8.71
C ILE A 390 -13.09 26.04 -9.51
N LEU A 391 -13.65 27.09 -8.90
CA LEU A 391 -13.86 28.38 -9.58
C LEU A 391 -12.56 28.95 -10.14
N LEU A 392 -11.47 28.92 -9.36
CA LEU A 392 -10.15 29.38 -9.81
C LEU A 392 -9.55 28.49 -10.91
N ALA A 393 -9.83 27.19 -10.88
CA ALA A 393 -9.38 26.29 -11.93
C ALA A 393 -10.18 26.53 -13.23
N VAL A 394 -11.50 26.72 -13.13
CA VAL A 394 -12.39 27.02 -14.25
C VAL A 394 -12.12 28.38 -14.86
N SER A 395 -11.87 29.41 -14.05
CA SER A 395 -11.55 30.76 -14.55
C SER A 395 -10.27 30.79 -15.40
N LYS A 396 -9.35 29.83 -15.18
CA LYS A 396 -8.14 29.65 -15.98
C LYS A 396 -8.37 28.85 -17.26
N ILE A 397 -9.49 28.15 -17.36
CA ILE A 397 -9.91 27.39 -18.53
C ILE A 397 -10.69 28.32 -19.45
N ASP A 398 -11.80 28.87 -18.94
CA ASP A 398 -12.67 29.79 -19.64
C ASP A 398 -13.51 30.58 -18.60
N PRO A 399 -13.25 31.89 -18.46
CA PRO A 399 -13.95 32.75 -17.50
C PRO A 399 -15.48 32.77 -17.65
N SER A 400 -16.03 32.52 -18.84
CA SER A 400 -17.48 32.55 -19.07
C SER A 400 -18.22 31.44 -18.31
N PHE A 401 -17.58 30.30 -18.05
CA PHE A 401 -18.16 29.23 -17.24
C PHE A 401 -18.36 29.63 -15.78
N VAL A 402 -17.52 30.51 -15.25
CA VAL A 402 -17.65 30.98 -13.85
C VAL A 402 -19.01 31.66 -13.67
N THR A 403 -19.39 32.53 -14.61
CA THR A 403 -20.69 33.18 -14.65
C THR A 403 -21.84 32.18 -14.69
N ALA A 404 -21.81 31.23 -15.64
CA ALA A 404 -22.85 30.23 -15.78
C ALA A 404 -23.00 29.34 -14.52
N ILE A 405 -21.89 28.95 -13.89
CA ILE A 405 -21.90 28.16 -12.66
C ILE A 405 -22.55 28.94 -11.50
N ILE A 406 -22.21 30.22 -11.35
CA ILE A 406 -22.75 31.08 -10.28
C ILE A 406 -24.25 31.31 -10.50
N GLU A 407 -24.67 31.65 -11.72
CA GLU A 407 -26.08 31.86 -12.06
C GLU A 407 -26.91 30.62 -11.79
N ARG A 408 -26.43 29.44 -12.19
CA ARG A 408 -27.13 28.17 -11.97
C ARG A 408 -27.24 27.83 -10.49
N ALA A 409 -26.18 28.04 -9.73
CA ALA A 409 -26.20 27.78 -8.30
C ALA A 409 -27.14 28.75 -7.54
N ARG A 410 -27.29 30.01 -8.02
CA ARG A 410 -28.35 30.94 -7.56
C ARG A 410 -29.74 30.42 -7.88
N GLN A 411 -29.99 29.94 -9.09
CA GLN A 411 -31.30 29.42 -9.52
C GLN A 411 -31.77 28.21 -8.70
N GLN A 412 -30.83 27.40 -8.21
CA GLN A 412 -31.15 26.18 -7.45
C GLN A 412 -31.32 26.42 -5.94
N ASN A 413 -31.35 27.68 -5.47
CA ASN A 413 -31.30 28.00 -4.04
C ASN A 413 -30.14 27.31 -3.30
N GLY A 414 -29.07 26.96 -4.02
CA GLY A 414 -27.89 26.34 -3.46
C GLY A 414 -27.16 27.32 -2.55
N LYS A 415 -26.68 26.87 -1.41
CA LYS A 415 -25.72 27.67 -0.62
C LYS A 415 -24.40 27.66 -1.38
N ILE A 416 -24.10 28.73 -2.11
CA ILE A 416 -22.75 28.93 -2.64
C ILE A 416 -21.92 29.53 -1.52
N ASP A 417 -21.04 28.71 -0.94
CA ASP A 417 -20.05 29.19 0.01
C ASP A 417 -18.92 29.89 -0.77
N LEU A 418 -19.22 31.11 -1.23
CA LEU A 418 -18.25 31.98 -1.89
C LEU A 418 -17.46 32.72 -0.82
N GLU A 419 -16.18 32.36 -0.65
CA GLU A 419 -15.24 33.28 -0.01
C GLU A 419 -15.22 34.60 -0.78
N ILE A 420 -15.13 35.72 -0.05
CA ILE A 420 -15.11 37.11 -0.55
C ILE A 420 -14.19 37.28 -1.76
N ASP A 421 -13.05 36.60 -1.81
CA ASP A 421 -12.09 36.69 -2.92
C ASP A 421 -12.63 36.19 -4.26
N ALA A 422 -13.51 35.17 -4.27
CA ALA A 422 -14.14 34.66 -5.48
C ALA A 422 -15.21 35.63 -6.01
N ALA A 423 -15.87 36.35 -5.11
CA ALA A 423 -16.79 37.41 -5.46
C ALA A 423 -16.05 38.68 -5.94
N VAL A 424 -14.92 39.03 -5.33
CA VAL A 424 -14.01 40.10 -5.79
C VAL A 424 -13.50 39.85 -7.21
N LEU A 425 -13.08 38.61 -7.51
CA LEU A 425 -12.69 38.19 -8.87
C LEU A 425 -13.84 38.29 -9.89
N TYR A 426 -15.08 38.03 -9.47
CA TYR A 426 -16.25 38.04 -10.33
C TYR A 426 -16.79 39.46 -10.61
N PHE A 427 -16.81 40.33 -9.62
CA PHE A 427 -17.39 41.66 -9.77
C PHE A 427 -16.39 42.73 -10.24
N GLN A 428 -15.10 42.40 -10.36
CA GLN A 428 -14.02 43.40 -10.49
C GLN A 428 -14.10 44.50 -9.43
N MET A 429 -14.76 44.22 -8.31
CA MET A 429 -15.03 45.16 -7.22
C MET A 429 -13.86 45.15 -6.25
N LYS A 430 -13.59 46.29 -5.62
CA LYS A 430 -12.65 46.30 -4.50
C LYS A 430 -13.29 45.59 -3.28
N PRO A 431 -12.52 44.85 -2.46
CA PRO A 431 -13.05 44.05 -1.33
C PRO A 431 -14.02 44.78 -0.39
N ASP A 432 -13.81 46.09 -0.22
CA ASP A 432 -14.62 47.03 0.57
C ASP A 432 -16.02 47.28 0.00
N GLN A 433 -16.22 47.19 -1.32
CA GLN A 433 -17.54 47.35 -1.95
C GLN A 433 -18.42 46.11 -1.76
N LEU A 434 -17.81 44.95 -1.59
CA LEU A 434 -18.49 43.66 -1.45
C LEU A 434 -19.08 43.47 -0.05
N PHE A 435 -18.39 43.99 0.97
CA PHE A 435 -18.84 43.96 2.37
C PHE A 435 -20.16 44.71 2.61
N ILE A 436 -20.48 45.70 1.76
CA ILE A 436 -21.70 46.51 1.86
C ILE A 436 -22.91 45.74 1.31
N GLN A 437 -22.73 44.95 0.25
CA GLN A 437 -23.83 44.18 -0.37
C GLN A 437 -24.13 42.85 0.33
N CYS A 438 -23.17 42.20 0.97
CA CYS A 438 -23.43 40.94 1.68
C CYS A 438 -24.13 41.11 3.04
N LYS A 439 -24.34 42.35 3.51
CA LYS A 439 -25.08 42.67 4.74
C LYS A 439 -26.58 42.93 4.54
N SER A 440 -27.05 43.04 3.29
CA SER A 440 -28.47 43.03 2.90
C SER A 440 -28.85 41.64 2.41
#